data_AF-A0A7W3Y8I1-F1
#
_entry.id   AF-A0A7W3Y8I1-F1
#
_cell.length_a   1.000
_cell.length_b   1.000
_cell.length_c   1.000
_cell.angle_alpha   90.00
_cell.angle_beta   90.00
_cell.angle_gamma   90.00
#
_symmetry.space_group_name_H-M   'P 1'
#
loop_
_entity.id
_entity.type
_entity.pdbx_description
1 polymer ?
#
loop_
_entity_poly.entity_id
_entity_poly.type
_entity_poly.pdbx_seq_one_letter_code
_entity_poly.pdbx_strand_id
1 'polypeptide(L)'
;MSGRVTLLGAGPGNPELLTLIGKRRLGEADVVLYDRLIDPSLLSFTNDDATLVDVGKMPLHHKVKQSQINEMLVDYANSGKKVVRLKAGDPYVFGRGGEEAQILQQQGINFEIIPGITSAIAGLAAAGIPITHRDFASSFHVITGHHKKDGQQLDWENIANQEGTLVFLMGMAQLPNICHQLIAHGKAVETPVAIIQWATQWRQKMVSGNLSNIVELVNKNGLSSPALIVVGNVVKLSQQLNVAKPLAGIHVLVPYSKRQRLFNCLEDLGATADFYQRSIVESVPAKLPALDAYSSILFDDYLAYKEFIKLLTASKKDIRALAGKKILAGNQSVAKHLATQGLLVDEVVTTTNPADDVLEVGGQNSSYSHKEFLSLYQRKEQTHELPFDLEEFNAVIFPSTASLRDFKSTLNEEQVEQLKDLTAFVMGQSIYDFATQNGFKKVINCQPNIKATIEKVKEELASE
;
A
#
# COMPACT_ATOMS: atom_id res chain seq x y z
N MET A 1 -6.16 -13.15 -29.08
CA MET A 1 -6.00 -11.67 -29.05
C MET A 1 -4.53 -11.39 -28.79
N SER A 2 -3.93 -10.42 -29.47
CA SER A 2 -2.57 -9.95 -29.15
C SER A 2 -2.56 -9.31 -27.76
N GLY A 3 -1.52 -9.56 -26.98
CA GLY A 3 -1.33 -8.93 -25.68
C GLY A 3 -1.02 -7.43 -25.80
N ARG A 4 -0.82 -6.77 -24.66
CA ARG A 4 -0.40 -5.37 -24.61
C ARG A 4 0.59 -5.14 -23.48
N VAL A 5 1.45 -4.14 -23.62
CA VAL A 5 2.35 -3.69 -22.55
C VAL A 5 1.96 -2.30 -22.07
N THR A 6 1.83 -2.13 -20.76
CA THR A 6 1.64 -0.82 -20.12
C THR A 6 2.94 -0.45 -19.40
N LEU A 7 3.66 0.58 -19.87
CA LEU A 7 4.76 1.17 -19.10
C LEU A 7 4.16 2.18 -18.12
N LEU A 8 4.12 1.82 -16.83
CA LEU A 8 3.38 2.53 -15.79
C LEU A 8 4.32 3.18 -14.77
N GLY A 9 4.19 4.49 -14.58
CA GLY A 9 4.81 5.21 -13.47
C GLY A 9 4.07 4.97 -12.14
N ALA A 10 4.80 4.49 -11.15
CA ALA A 10 4.31 4.18 -9.81
C ALA A 10 4.25 5.40 -8.88
N GLY A 11 4.95 6.48 -9.23
CA GLY A 11 5.22 7.57 -8.29
C GLY A 11 6.47 7.32 -7.43
N PRO A 12 6.81 8.26 -6.53
CA PRO A 12 8.10 8.27 -5.81
C PRO A 12 8.16 7.33 -4.59
N GLY A 13 7.04 6.76 -4.17
CA GLY A 13 6.95 5.95 -2.95
C GLY A 13 5.51 5.83 -2.48
N ASN A 14 4.93 6.94 -2.00
CA ASN A 14 3.57 6.93 -1.45
C ASN A 14 2.55 6.32 -2.46
N PRO A 15 1.83 5.25 -2.10
CA PRO A 15 0.87 4.57 -2.96
C PRO A 15 -0.28 5.44 -3.48
N GLU A 16 -0.67 6.49 -2.74
CA GLU A 16 -1.73 7.43 -3.13
C GLU A 16 -1.29 8.36 -4.27
N LEU A 17 0.01 8.42 -4.60
CA LEU A 17 0.52 9.13 -5.77
C LEU A 17 0.43 8.30 -7.07
N LEU A 18 -0.05 7.05 -6.99
CA LEU A 18 -0.40 6.28 -8.17
C LEU A 18 -1.58 6.93 -8.91
N THR A 19 -1.47 7.04 -10.23
CA THR A 19 -2.57 7.57 -11.04
C THR A 19 -3.77 6.62 -11.04
N LEU A 20 -4.99 7.16 -11.16
CA LEU A 20 -6.21 6.34 -11.26
C LEU A 20 -6.17 5.36 -12.44
N ILE A 21 -5.53 5.77 -13.55
CA ILE A 21 -5.32 4.87 -14.70
C ILE A 21 -4.34 3.77 -14.33
N GLY A 22 -3.26 4.08 -13.61
CA GLY A 22 -2.30 3.11 -13.10
C GLY A 22 -2.95 2.05 -12.22
N LYS A 23 -3.77 2.47 -11.24
CA LYS A 23 -4.52 1.56 -10.37
C LYS A 23 -5.41 0.60 -11.17
N ARG A 24 -6.13 1.13 -12.16
CA ARG A 24 -6.96 0.32 -13.06
C ARG A 24 -6.14 -0.67 -13.88
N ARG A 25 -4.98 -0.26 -14.41
CA ARG A 25 -4.11 -1.13 -15.22
C ARG A 25 -3.48 -2.25 -14.41
N LEU A 26 -3.09 -1.99 -13.16
CA LEU A 26 -2.64 -3.04 -12.24
C LEU A 26 -3.73 -4.09 -12.01
N GLY A 27 -4.97 -3.67 -11.75
CA GLY A 27 -6.09 -4.61 -11.56
C GLY A 27 -6.50 -5.38 -12.82
N GLU A 28 -6.13 -4.90 -14.01
CA GLU A 28 -6.40 -5.57 -15.30
C GLU A 28 -5.22 -6.45 -15.76
N ALA A 29 -4.08 -6.44 -15.07
CA ALA A 29 -2.85 -7.09 -15.52
C ALA A 29 -2.87 -8.61 -15.31
N ASP A 30 -2.36 -9.34 -16.30
CA ASP A 30 -2.07 -10.77 -16.15
C ASP A 30 -0.64 -11.00 -15.63
N VAL A 31 0.27 -10.06 -15.92
CA VAL A 31 1.68 -10.11 -15.51
C VAL A 31 2.15 -8.71 -15.12
N VAL A 32 2.85 -8.58 -13.99
CA VAL A 32 3.43 -7.31 -13.53
C VAL A 32 4.94 -7.46 -13.32
N LEU A 33 5.73 -6.73 -14.11
CA LEU A 33 7.19 -6.62 -13.96
C LEU A 33 7.52 -5.34 -13.17
N TYR A 34 8.10 -5.47 -11.99
CA TYR A 34 8.37 -4.32 -11.10
C TYR A 34 9.84 -4.27 -10.65
N ASP A 35 10.32 -3.05 -10.35
CA ASP A 35 11.68 -2.80 -9.87
C ASP A 35 11.75 -2.71 -8.34
N ARG A 36 12.97 -2.80 -7.80
CA ARG A 36 13.30 -2.71 -6.37
C ARG A 36 12.75 -1.47 -5.64
N LEU A 37 12.58 -0.34 -6.34
CA LEU A 37 12.16 0.93 -5.72
C LEU A 37 10.64 1.09 -5.65
N ILE A 38 9.88 0.11 -6.14
CA ILE A 38 8.43 0.09 -6.04
C ILE A 38 8.02 -0.21 -4.60
N ASP A 39 7.04 0.54 -4.12
CA ASP A 39 6.37 0.25 -2.86
C ASP A 39 5.54 -1.04 -3.00
N PRO A 40 5.81 -2.10 -2.20
CA PRO A 40 5.15 -3.39 -2.33
C PRO A 40 3.62 -3.32 -2.18
N SER A 41 3.08 -2.35 -1.44
CA SER A 41 1.63 -2.21 -1.26
C SER A 41 0.90 -1.92 -2.57
N LEU A 42 1.57 -1.35 -3.57
CA LEU A 42 1.02 -1.15 -4.91
C LEU A 42 0.66 -2.47 -5.60
N LEU A 43 1.35 -3.56 -5.25
CA LEU A 43 1.06 -4.89 -5.78
C LEU A 43 -0.28 -5.43 -5.23
N SER A 44 -0.78 -4.90 -4.11
CA SER A 44 -2.13 -5.25 -3.62
C SER A 44 -3.27 -4.80 -4.55
N PHE A 45 -2.98 -3.94 -5.53
CA PHE A 45 -3.95 -3.53 -6.54
C PHE A 45 -4.04 -4.49 -7.75
N THR A 46 -3.17 -5.50 -7.82
CA THR A 46 -3.24 -6.49 -8.91
C THR A 46 -4.39 -7.47 -8.70
N ASN A 47 -4.77 -8.16 -9.77
CA ASN A 47 -5.67 -9.30 -9.64
C ASN A 47 -4.95 -10.48 -8.92
N ASP A 48 -5.70 -11.34 -8.24
CA ASP A 48 -5.17 -12.47 -7.47
C ASP A 48 -4.44 -13.50 -8.38
N ASP A 49 -4.84 -13.60 -9.65
CA ASP A 49 -4.24 -14.50 -10.64
C ASP A 49 -3.02 -13.87 -11.37
N ALA A 50 -2.64 -12.63 -11.03
CA ALA A 50 -1.57 -11.94 -11.73
C ALA A 50 -0.19 -12.52 -11.37
N THR A 51 0.63 -12.80 -12.39
CA THR A 51 2.02 -13.22 -12.16
C THR A 51 2.88 -11.99 -11.83
N LEU A 52 3.47 -11.97 -10.63
CA LEU A 52 4.36 -10.90 -10.18
C LEU A 52 5.82 -11.26 -10.43
N VAL A 53 6.56 -10.38 -11.10
CA VAL A 53 7.93 -10.61 -11.54
C VAL A 53 8.84 -9.47 -11.08
N ASP A 54 9.62 -9.72 -10.03
CA ASP A 54 10.67 -8.80 -9.58
C ASP A 54 11.88 -8.85 -10.52
N VAL A 55 12.12 -7.75 -11.24
CA VAL A 55 13.26 -7.60 -12.15
C VAL A 55 14.41 -6.78 -11.55
N GLY A 56 14.28 -6.35 -10.29
CA GLY A 56 15.22 -5.45 -9.61
C GLY A 56 16.21 -6.09 -8.63
N LYS A 57 16.24 -7.42 -8.50
CA LYS A 57 16.72 -8.18 -7.32
C LYS A 57 18.02 -7.72 -6.60
N MET A 58 17.97 -8.01 -5.28
CA MET A 58 18.76 -7.65 -4.09
C MET A 58 20.31 -7.54 -4.19
N PRO A 59 20.96 -6.87 -3.20
CA PRO A 59 22.41 -6.96 -3.04
C PRO A 59 22.79 -8.45 -2.95
N LEU A 60 23.77 -8.91 -3.75
CA LEU A 60 24.26 -10.30 -3.88
C LEU A 60 23.65 -11.15 -5.01
N HIS A 61 22.65 -10.69 -5.77
CA HIS A 61 22.20 -11.37 -7.00
C HIS A 61 22.50 -10.53 -8.26
N HIS A 62 22.83 -11.20 -9.37
CA HIS A 62 23.10 -10.51 -10.64
C HIS A 62 21.84 -9.78 -11.12
N LYS A 63 21.92 -8.45 -11.25
CA LYS A 63 20.86 -7.61 -11.83
C LYS A 63 20.43 -8.17 -13.20
N VAL A 64 19.11 -8.31 -13.40
CA VAL A 64 18.54 -8.64 -14.71
C VAL A 64 18.97 -7.56 -15.69
N LYS A 65 19.57 -7.95 -16.82
CA LYS A 65 20.01 -6.98 -17.83
C LYS A 65 18.79 -6.35 -18.48
N GLN A 66 18.89 -5.09 -18.88
CA GLN A 66 17.78 -4.40 -19.56
C GLN A 66 17.28 -5.18 -20.79
N SER A 67 18.18 -5.79 -21.55
CA SER A 67 17.79 -6.61 -22.71
C SER A 67 16.85 -7.76 -22.33
N GLN A 68 17.11 -8.42 -21.20
CA GLN A 68 16.27 -9.51 -20.69
C GLN A 68 14.91 -8.99 -20.24
N ILE A 69 14.85 -7.82 -19.58
CA ILE A 69 13.57 -7.18 -19.24
C ILE A 69 12.76 -6.91 -20.52
N ASN A 70 13.42 -6.38 -21.55
CA ASN A 70 12.76 -6.06 -22.82
C ASN A 70 12.24 -7.34 -23.51
N GLU A 71 13.02 -8.41 -23.54
CA GLU A 71 12.62 -9.73 -24.05
C GLU A 71 11.39 -10.25 -23.31
N MET A 72 11.40 -10.22 -21.97
CA MET A 72 10.27 -10.67 -21.16
C MET A 72 8.98 -9.89 -21.47
N LEU A 73 9.07 -8.57 -21.65
CA LEU A 73 7.91 -7.75 -22.02
C LEU A 73 7.31 -8.19 -23.37
N VAL A 74 8.17 -8.46 -24.35
CA VAL A 74 7.78 -8.90 -25.69
C VAL A 74 7.17 -10.31 -25.63
N ASP A 75 7.81 -11.24 -24.92
CA ASP A 75 7.37 -12.64 -24.83
C ASP A 75 6.00 -12.80 -24.16
N TYR A 76 5.79 -12.10 -23.03
CA TYR A 76 4.49 -12.11 -22.37
C TYR A 76 3.40 -11.49 -23.25
N ALA A 77 3.68 -10.39 -23.94
CA ALA A 77 2.72 -9.74 -24.82
C ALA A 77 2.39 -10.61 -26.06
N ASN A 78 3.38 -11.27 -26.66
CA ASN A 78 3.19 -12.24 -27.75
C ASN A 78 2.35 -13.45 -27.31
N SER A 79 2.43 -13.81 -26.03
CA SER A 79 1.59 -14.84 -25.41
C SER A 79 0.16 -14.37 -25.11
N GLY A 80 -0.24 -13.19 -25.59
CA GLY A 80 -1.61 -12.66 -25.43
C GLY A 80 -1.88 -11.97 -24.10
N LYS A 81 -0.85 -11.76 -23.25
CA LYS A 81 -1.02 -11.24 -21.89
C LYS A 81 -1.10 -9.71 -21.86
N LYS A 82 -1.84 -9.19 -20.88
CA LYS A 82 -1.82 -7.79 -20.45
C LYS A 82 -0.68 -7.63 -19.45
N VAL A 83 0.42 -7.03 -19.92
CA VAL A 83 1.64 -6.86 -19.14
C VAL A 83 1.69 -5.45 -18.59
N VAL A 84 2.00 -5.29 -17.30
CA VAL A 84 2.34 -4.00 -16.71
C VAL A 84 3.82 -4.00 -16.35
N ARG A 85 4.57 -3.05 -16.89
CA ARG A 85 5.92 -2.72 -16.45
C ARG A 85 5.81 -1.56 -15.46
N LEU A 86 5.83 -1.87 -14.17
CA LEU A 86 5.70 -0.90 -13.09
C LEU A 86 7.07 -0.31 -12.74
N LYS A 87 7.21 1.02 -12.91
CA LYS A 87 8.48 1.75 -12.80
C LYS A 87 8.37 2.84 -11.75
N ALA A 88 9.39 2.98 -10.91
CA ALA A 88 9.41 4.03 -9.89
C ALA A 88 9.43 5.43 -10.53
N GLY A 89 8.73 6.38 -9.93
CA GLY A 89 8.56 7.73 -10.45
C GLY A 89 7.75 7.73 -11.75
N ASP A 90 8.36 8.28 -12.80
CA ASP A 90 7.78 8.36 -14.14
C ASP A 90 8.59 7.51 -15.14
N PRO A 91 7.96 6.80 -16.09
CA PRO A 91 8.68 5.96 -17.05
C PRO A 91 9.72 6.71 -17.89
N TYR A 92 9.49 8.00 -18.16
CA TYR A 92 10.30 8.82 -19.07
C TYR A 92 11.24 9.80 -18.35
N VAL A 93 11.20 9.89 -17.02
CA VAL A 93 12.18 10.66 -16.23
C VAL A 93 13.27 9.74 -15.71
N PHE A 94 14.33 9.56 -16.53
CA PHE A 94 15.45 8.64 -16.27
C PHE A 94 15.06 7.18 -15.95
N GLY A 95 13.83 6.79 -16.28
CA GLY A 95 13.32 5.43 -16.08
C GLY A 95 13.64 4.46 -17.22
N ARG A 96 14.24 4.92 -18.32
CA ARG A 96 14.49 4.13 -19.55
C ARG A 96 13.23 3.64 -20.27
N GLY A 97 12.04 4.17 -19.94
CA GLY A 97 10.80 3.79 -20.60
C GLY A 97 10.83 4.06 -22.12
N GLY A 98 11.60 5.05 -22.58
CA GLY A 98 11.78 5.31 -24.01
C GLY A 98 12.49 4.16 -24.74
N GLU A 99 13.55 3.61 -24.14
CA GLU A 99 14.28 2.46 -24.70
C GLU A 99 13.37 1.21 -24.77
N GLU A 100 12.60 0.97 -23.69
CA GLU A 100 11.63 -0.12 -23.63
C GLU A 100 10.53 0.05 -24.70
N ALA A 101 9.97 1.24 -24.84
CA ALA A 101 8.95 1.56 -25.84
C ALA A 101 9.45 1.39 -27.28
N GLN A 102 10.69 1.79 -27.57
CA GLN A 102 11.29 1.61 -28.90
C GLN A 102 11.36 0.14 -29.30
N ILE A 103 11.73 -0.75 -28.36
CA ILE A 103 11.81 -2.19 -28.63
C ILE A 103 10.42 -2.78 -28.83
N LEU A 104 9.44 -2.40 -28.00
CA LEU A 104 8.05 -2.83 -28.17
C LEU A 104 7.51 -2.44 -29.55
N GLN A 105 7.78 -1.19 -29.98
CA GLN A 105 7.40 -0.72 -31.31
C GLN A 105 8.09 -1.53 -32.43
N GLN A 106 9.40 -1.80 -32.31
CA GLN A 106 10.16 -2.58 -33.29
C GLN A 106 9.65 -4.01 -33.42
N GLN A 107 9.16 -4.59 -32.32
CA GLN A 107 8.59 -5.94 -32.28
C GLN A 107 7.09 -5.98 -32.62
N GLY A 108 6.49 -4.85 -32.98
CA GLY A 108 5.06 -4.77 -33.33
C GLY A 108 4.12 -5.02 -32.15
N ILE A 109 4.59 -4.85 -30.90
CA ILE A 109 3.79 -5.03 -29.70
C ILE A 109 2.98 -3.77 -29.43
N ASN A 110 1.67 -3.93 -29.16
CA ASN A 110 0.83 -2.82 -28.73
C ASN A 110 1.23 -2.38 -27.31
N PHE A 111 1.47 -1.07 -27.12
CA PHE A 111 1.84 -0.55 -25.81
C PHE A 111 1.22 0.82 -25.52
N GLU A 112 1.12 1.15 -24.23
CA GLU A 112 0.74 2.46 -23.75
C GLU A 112 1.70 2.92 -22.63
N ILE A 113 1.86 4.24 -22.52
CA ILE A 113 2.65 4.88 -21.46
C ILE A 113 1.69 5.58 -20.53
N ILE A 114 1.72 5.20 -19.25
CA ILE A 114 0.97 5.89 -18.20
C ILE A 114 1.96 6.66 -17.34
N PRO A 115 1.91 8.01 -17.35
CA PRO A 115 2.85 8.82 -16.59
C PRO A 115 2.65 8.60 -15.08
N GLY A 116 3.73 8.81 -14.35
CA GLY A 116 3.73 8.81 -12.88
C GLY A 116 4.22 10.14 -12.33
N ILE A 117 3.98 10.38 -11.05
CA ILE A 117 4.51 11.58 -10.41
C ILE A 117 6.01 11.40 -10.17
N THR A 118 6.84 12.23 -10.80
CA THR A 118 8.29 12.14 -10.62
C THR A 118 8.73 12.58 -9.23
N SER A 119 9.76 11.91 -8.69
CA SER A 119 10.39 12.29 -7.43
C SER A 119 11.01 13.69 -7.48
N ALA A 120 11.41 14.17 -8.66
CA ALA A 120 11.93 15.52 -8.84
C ALA A 120 10.92 16.64 -8.52
N ILE A 121 9.63 16.33 -8.42
CA ILE A 121 8.57 17.27 -8.04
C ILE A 121 7.95 16.84 -6.70
N ALA A 122 7.39 15.64 -6.64
CA ALA A 122 6.69 15.18 -5.43
C ALA A 122 7.63 15.01 -4.24
N GLY A 123 8.88 14.63 -4.47
CA GLY A 123 9.81 14.46 -3.37
C GLY A 123 10.24 15.78 -2.74
N LEU A 124 10.33 16.85 -3.52
CA LEU A 124 10.53 18.20 -3.01
C LEU A 124 9.28 18.69 -2.25
N ALA A 125 8.09 18.46 -2.81
CA ALA A 125 6.84 18.83 -2.17
C ALA A 125 6.66 18.17 -0.78
N ALA A 126 7.01 16.89 -0.66
CA ALA A 126 6.99 16.15 0.62
C ALA A 126 8.02 16.63 1.65
N ALA A 127 8.96 17.49 1.23
CA ALA A 127 9.97 18.13 2.05
C ALA A 127 9.68 19.64 2.27
N GLY A 128 8.51 20.12 1.87
CA GLY A 128 8.17 21.55 1.92
C GLY A 128 8.98 22.42 0.95
N ILE A 129 9.59 21.83 -0.08
CA ILE A 129 10.34 22.58 -1.09
C ILE A 129 9.46 22.65 -2.35
N PRO A 130 9.02 23.84 -2.78
CA PRO A 130 8.38 23.96 -4.08
C PRO A 130 9.45 23.88 -5.18
N ILE A 131 9.15 23.19 -6.29
CA ILE A 131 10.09 23.08 -7.42
C ILE A 131 10.38 24.44 -8.06
N THR A 132 9.39 25.33 -8.06
CA THR A 132 9.46 26.71 -8.57
C THR A 132 8.81 27.66 -7.57
N HIS A 133 9.26 28.90 -7.52
CA HIS A 133 8.65 29.96 -6.71
C HIS A 133 8.92 31.31 -7.37
N ARG A 134 7.93 32.21 -7.42
CA ARG A 134 8.01 33.48 -8.18
C ARG A 134 9.27 34.29 -7.84
N ASP A 135 9.64 34.34 -6.57
CA ASP A 135 10.78 35.12 -6.09
C ASP A 135 12.12 34.37 -6.13
N PHE A 136 12.13 33.06 -6.38
CA PHE A 136 13.35 32.24 -6.26
C PHE A 136 13.71 31.45 -7.52
N ALA A 137 12.74 30.98 -8.30
CA ALA A 137 12.95 30.10 -9.44
C ALA A 137 11.76 30.14 -10.41
N SER A 138 11.99 30.67 -11.62
CA SER A 138 11.09 30.63 -12.79
C SER A 138 11.32 29.42 -13.69
N SER A 139 12.40 28.68 -13.45
CA SER A 139 12.83 27.48 -14.19
C SER A 139 13.31 26.39 -13.22
N PHE A 140 13.37 25.16 -13.70
CA PHE A 140 14.04 24.07 -13.01
C PHE A 140 14.66 23.09 -14.00
N HIS A 141 15.68 22.36 -13.55
CA HIS A 141 16.47 21.45 -14.37
C HIS A 141 16.61 20.11 -13.66
N VAL A 142 16.26 19.02 -14.34
CA VAL A 142 16.36 17.66 -13.80
C VAL A 142 17.55 16.97 -14.45
N ILE A 143 18.56 16.63 -13.66
CA ILE A 143 19.86 16.16 -14.12
C ILE A 143 20.13 14.78 -13.50
N THR A 144 20.75 13.87 -14.24
CA THR A 144 21.24 12.61 -13.66
C THR A 144 22.70 12.77 -13.23
N GLY A 145 23.01 12.38 -11.99
CA GLY A 145 24.39 12.34 -11.49
C GLY A 145 25.14 11.05 -11.85
N HIS A 146 24.49 10.10 -12.54
CA HIS A 146 25.12 8.86 -12.97
C HIS A 146 25.34 8.87 -14.49
N HIS A 147 26.59 8.74 -14.93
CA HIS A 147 26.95 8.68 -16.35
C HIS A 147 27.12 7.24 -16.83
N LYS A 148 26.83 7.01 -18.11
CA LYS A 148 27.43 5.86 -18.82
C LYS A 148 28.95 6.00 -18.74
N LYS A 149 29.67 4.89 -18.48
CA LYS A 149 31.14 4.87 -18.33
C LYS A 149 31.90 5.51 -19.49
N ASP A 150 31.31 5.54 -20.69
CA ASP A 150 31.89 6.12 -21.92
C ASP A 150 31.06 7.29 -22.48
N GLY A 151 30.23 7.93 -21.64
CA GLY A 151 29.37 9.05 -22.04
C GLY A 151 30.09 10.40 -22.01
N GLN A 152 29.54 11.39 -22.72
CA GLN A 152 29.97 12.78 -22.63
C GLN A 152 29.79 13.27 -21.18
N GLN A 153 30.79 14.00 -20.67
CA GLN A 153 30.68 14.66 -19.37
C GLN A 153 29.56 15.71 -19.39
N LEU A 154 29.00 16.00 -18.21
CA LEU A 154 28.07 17.12 -18.06
C LEU A 154 28.77 18.43 -18.41
N ASP A 155 28.02 19.31 -19.07
CA ASP A 155 28.40 20.69 -19.28
C ASP A 155 28.23 21.46 -17.96
N TRP A 156 29.24 21.35 -17.09
CA TRP A 156 29.23 21.96 -15.76
C TRP A 156 29.23 23.48 -15.81
N GLU A 157 29.86 24.07 -16.83
CA GLU A 157 29.82 25.51 -17.07
C GLU A 157 28.38 25.96 -17.30
N ASN A 158 27.67 25.29 -18.21
CA ASN A 158 26.26 25.58 -18.44
C ASN A 158 25.40 25.33 -17.18
N ILE A 159 25.54 24.18 -16.54
CA ILE A 159 24.72 23.79 -15.37
C ILE A 159 24.91 24.74 -14.19
N ALA A 160 26.13 25.16 -13.89
CA ALA A 160 26.39 26.10 -12.79
C ALA A 160 25.73 27.46 -13.05
N ASN A 161 25.72 27.91 -14.31
CA ASN A 161 25.14 29.20 -14.71
C ASN A 161 23.63 29.16 -14.96
N GLN A 162 22.99 27.99 -14.91
CA GLN A 162 21.53 27.90 -15.00
C GLN A 162 20.83 28.61 -13.83
N GLU A 163 19.85 29.44 -14.16
CA GLU A 163 18.91 30.01 -13.21
C GLU A 163 17.86 28.98 -12.78
N GLY A 164 17.27 29.22 -11.60
CA GLY A 164 16.22 28.37 -11.04
C GLY A 164 16.71 27.24 -10.15
N THR A 165 15.94 26.15 -10.10
CA THR A 165 16.19 25.01 -9.21
C THR A 165 16.88 23.87 -9.97
N LEU A 166 18.04 23.41 -9.50
CA LEU A 166 18.69 22.21 -10.03
C LEU A 166 18.30 21.00 -9.17
N VAL A 167 17.84 19.93 -9.80
CA VAL A 167 17.48 18.67 -9.14
C VAL A 167 18.31 17.55 -9.74
N PHE A 168 19.26 17.01 -8.97
CA PHE A 168 20.03 15.85 -9.38
C PHE A 168 19.39 14.55 -8.86
N LEU A 169 19.11 13.64 -9.79
CA LEU A 169 18.68 12.28 -9.55
C LEU A 169 19.88 11.33 -9.64
N MET A 170 19.91 10.27 -8.84
CA MET A 170 20.99 9.27 -8.84
C MET A 170 22.39 9.87 -8.59
N GLY A 171 22.48 11.01 -7.90
CA GLY A 171 23.72 11.76 -7.72
C GLY A 171 24.48 11.51 -6.42
N MET A 172 23.93 10.77 -5.46
CA MET A 172 24.50 10.69 -4.10
C MET A 172 25.96 10.25 -4.05
N ALA A 173 26.35 9.23 -4.82
CA ALA A 173 27.75 8.79 -4.87
C ALA A 173 28.69 9.84 -5.48
N GLN A 174 28.16 10.78 -6.25
CA GLN A 174 28.87 11.88 -6.90
C GLN A 174 28.65 13.22 -6.20
N LEU A 175 27.95 13.27 -5.06
CA LEU A 175 27.61 14.52 -4.37
C LEU A 175 28.83 15.43 -4.14
N PRO A 176 30.01 14.94 -3.68
CA PRO A 176 31.19 15.78 -3.54
C PRO A 176 31.65 16.40 -4.86
N ASN A 177 31.64 15.62 -5.94
CA ASN A 177 32.03 16.10 -7.26
C ASN A 177 31.00 17.09 -7.84
N ILE A 178 29.70 16.83 -7.66
CA ILE A 178 28.63 17.76 -8.06
C ILE A 178 28.83 19.12 -7.38
N CYS A 179 29.07 19.14 -6.06
CA CYS A 179 29.29 20.38 -5.32
C CYS A 179 30.55 21.10 -5.81
N HIS A 180 31.66 20.37 -5.97
CA HIS A 180 32.92 20.90 -6.47
C HIS A 180 32.77 21.54 -7.86
N GLN A 181 32.13 20.84 -8.80
CA GLN A 181 31.96 21.32 -10.17
C GLN A 181 31.07 22.56 -10.25
N LEU A 182 29.98 22.59 -9.48
CA LEU A 182 29.12 23.78 -9.40
C LEU A 182 29.89 25.00 -8.88
N ILE A 183 30.68 24.84 -7.82
CA ILE A 183 31.49 25.93 -7.25
C ILE A 183 32.58 26.38 -8.23
N ALA A 184 33.31 25.42 -8.81
CA ALA A 184 34.41 25.69 -9.76
C ALA A 184 33.95 26.48 -10.99
N HIS A 185 32.69 26.31 -11.41
CA HIS A 185 32.09 26.99 -12.55
C HIS A 185 31.20 28.18 -12.16
N GLY A 186 31.37 28.72 -10.94
CA GLY A 186 30.83 30.03 -10.56
C GLY A 186 29.57 30.03 -9.70
N LYS A 187 29.02 28.87 -9.29
CA LYS A 187 27.92 28.84 -8.30
C LYS A 187 28.44 29.27 -6.94
N ALA A 188 27.75 30.19 -6.26
CA ALA A 188 28.16 30.67 -4.95
C ALA A 188 28.18 29.53 -3.91
N VAL A 189 29.21 29.47 -3.08
CA VAL A 189 29.39 28.42 -2.05
C VAL A 189 28.23 28.37 -1.02
N GLU A 190 27.57 29.51 -0.81
CA GLU A 190 26.41 29.66 0.08
C GLU A 190 25.08 29.27 -0.58
N THR A 191 25.10 28.80 -1.84
CA THR A 191 23.88 28.37 -2.53
C THR A 191 23.22 27.23 -1.74
N PRO A 192 21.95 27.36 -1.34
CA PRO A 192 21.28 26.35 -0.53
C PRO A 192 21.18 25.01 -1.24
N VAL A 193 21.35 23.94 -0.47
CA VAL A 193 21.21 22.56 -0.93
C VAL A 193 20.37 21.76 0.05
N ALA A 194 19.45 20.95 -0.46
CA ALA A 194 18.75 19.92 0.31
C ALA A 194 19.02 18.54 -0.27
N ILE A 195 19.13 17.56 0.63
CA ILE A 195 19.23 16.14 0.31
C ILE A 195 18.00 15.47 0.89
N ILE A 196 17.19 14.83 0.03
CA ILE A 196 15.92 14.21 0.43
C ILE A 196 16.00 12.73 0.09
N GLN A 197 16.20 11.90 1.11
CA GLN A 197 16.26 10.45 0.99
C GLN A 197 14.88 9.83 1.18
N TRP A 198 14.53 8.81 0.39
CA TRP A 198 13.26 8.07 0.49
C TRP A 198 12.03 8.98 0.51
N ALA A 199 12.03 10.00 -0.34
CA ALA A 199 10.97 10.98 -0.39
C ALA A 199 9.59 10.33 -0.49
N THR A 200 8.60 10.87 0.22
CA THR A 200 7.21 10.39 0.33
C THR A 200 6.99 9.09 1.11
N GLN A 201 8.05 8.43 1.61
CA GLN A 201 7.94 7.21 2.43
C GLN A 201 8.11 7.52 3.91
N TRP A 202 7.67 6.61 4.79
CA TRP A 202 7.87 6.70 6.24
C TRP A 202 9.35 6.94 6.62
N ARG A 203 10.28 6.27 5.95
CA ARG A 203 11.73 6.40 6.18
C ARG A 203 12.35 7.65 5.52
N GLN A 204 11.54 8.64 5.14
CA GLN A 204 12.04 9.89 4.56
C GLN A 204 13.00 10.59 5.54
N LYS A 205 14.17 10.96 5.04
CA LYS A 205 15.16 11.76 5.77
C LYS A 205 15.55 12.96 4.92
N MET A 206 15.76 14.09 5.59
CA MET A 206 16.20 15.31 4.92
C MET A 206 17.29 16.01 5.69
N VAL A 207 18.27 16.51 4.94
CA VAL A 207 19.30 17.41 5.45
C VAL A 207 19.34 18.62 4.53
N SER A 208 19.44 19.82 5.12
CA SER A 208 19.64 21.08 4.39
C SER A 208 20.91 21.76 4.83
N GLY A 209 21.58 22.40 3.88
CA GLY A 209 22.81 23.15 4.06
C GLY A 209 23.08 24.04 2.85
N ASN A 210 24.33 24.19 2.48
CA ASN A 210 24.77 24.89 1.27
C ASN A 210 25.83 24.06 0.53
N LEU A 211 26.28 24.52 -0.64
CA LEU A 211 27.27 23.80 -1.45
C LEU A 211 28.60 23.55 -0.70
N SER A 212 28.96 24.40 0.26
CA SER A 212 30.20 24.25 1.03
C SER A 212 30.16 23.14 2.09
N ASN A 213 29.00 22.86 2.68
CA ASN A 213 28.89 21.99 3.87
C ASN A 213 27.99 20.76 3.70
N ILE A 214 27.20 20.66 2.62
CA ILE A 214 26.19 19.62 2.49
C ILE A 214 26.77 18.20 2.51
N VAL A 215 27.97 18.01 1.98
CA VAL A 215 28.67 16.71 1.98
C VAL A 215 28.96 16.24 3.40
N GLU A 216 29.44 17.13 4.26
CA GLU A 216 29.69 16.82 5.67
C GLU A 216 28.39 16.47 6.40
N LEU A 217 27.34 17.29 6.18
CA LEU A 217 26.04 17.07 6.82
C LEU A 217 25.40 15.74 6.40
N VAL A 218 25.54 15.34 5.13
CA VAL A 218 25.09 14.03 4.63
C VAL A 218 25.83 12.89 5.34
N ASN A 219 27.15 12.97 5.44
CA ASN A 219 27.97 11.95 6.09
C ASN A 219 27.64 11.84 7.58
N LYS A 220 27.50 12.98 8.27
CA LYS A 220 27.15 13.05 9.69
C LYS A 220 25.79 12.43 10.00
N ASN A 221 24.81 12.60 9.12
CA ASN A 221 23.45 12.08 9.28
C ASN A 221 23.22 10.70 8.62
N GLY A 222 24.25 10.14 7.97
CA GLY A 222 24.18 8.82 7.34
C GLY A 222 23.20 8.71 6.17
N LEU A 223 22.96 9.80 5.42
CA LEU A 223 22.07 9.75 4.24
C LEU A 223 22.74 9.04 3.08
N SER A 224 21.99 8.20 2.38
CA SER A 224 22.48 7.39 1.25
C SER A 224 21.46 7.35 0.11
N SER A 225 21.69 6.52 -0.91
CA SER A 225 20.74 6.35 -2.01
C SER A 225 19.54 5.49 -1.60
N PRO A 226 18.35 5.69 -2.20
CA PRO A 226 17.99 6.73 -3.17
C PRO A 226 17.71 8.08 -2.50
N ALA A 227 18.30 9.15 -3.03
CA ALA A 227 18.00 10.51 -2.59
C ALA A 227 18.06 11.51 -3.75
N LEU A 228 17.34 12.62 -3.56
CA LEU A 228 17.33 13.80 -4.41
C LEU A 228 18.36 14.80 -3.89
N ILE A 229 19.10 15.43 -4.79
CA ILE A 229 19.94 16.59 -4.47
C ILE A 229 19.30 17.82 -5.10
N VAL A 230 18.89 18.76 -4.28
CA VAL A 230 18.17 19.96 -4.72
C VAL A 230 19.04 21.17 -4.43
N VAL A 231 19.43 21.92 -5.45
CA VAL A 231 20.28 23.12 -5.33
C VAL A 231 19.47 24.32 -5.79
N GLY A 232 19.31 25.32 -4.92
CA GLY A 232 18.62 26.56 -5.25
C GLY A 232 17.93 27.22 -4.07
N ASN A 233 17.54 28.48 -4.24
CA ASN A 233 16.96 29.28 -3.15
C ASN A 233 15.62 28.76 -2.63
N VAL A 234 14.89 27.97 -3.42
CA VAL A 234 13.63 27.33 -2.99
C VAL A 234 13.81 26.43 -1.77
N VAL A 235 15.02 25.90 -1.52
CA VAL A 235 15.32 25.09 -0.33
C VAL A 235 15.04 25.86 0.97
N LYS A 236 15.23 27.19 0.98
CA LYS A 236 14.98 28.04 2.15
C LYS A 236 13.52 28.00 2.60
N LEU A 237 12.58 27.70 1.69
CA LEU A 237 11.17 27.63 2.00
C LEU A 237 10.76 26.38 2.79
N SER A 238 11.61 25.34 2.83
CA SER A 238 11.31 24.11 3.57
C SER A 238 10.98 24.38 5.04
N GLN A 239 11.69 25.30 5.70
CA GLN A 239 11.42 25.64 7.10
C GLN A 239 10.01 26.21 7.33
N GLN A 240 9.42 26.84 6.32
CA GLN A 240 8.10 27.47 6.41
C GLN A 240 6.97 26.56 5.90
N LEU A 241 7.27 25.72 4.90
CA LEU A 241 6.27 24.96 4.16
C LEU A 241 6.28 23.46 4.50
N ASN A 242 7.28 22.96 5.23
CA ASN A 242 7.30 21.57 5.67
C ASN A 242 6.33 21.38 6.85
N VAL A 243 5.14 20.88 6.57
CA VAL A 243 4.10 20.65 7.57
C VAL A 243 4.44 19.40 8.36
N ALA A 244 4.71 19.56 9.65
CA ALA A 244 4.87 18.44 10.56
C ALA A 244 3.55 17.66 10.66
N LYS A 245 3.63 16.35 10.41
CA LYS A 245 2.51 15.43 10.59
C LYS A 245 2.76 14.54 11.80
N PRO A 246 1.78 14.28 12.68
CA PRO A 246 2.00 13.58 13.95
C PRO A 246 2.59 12.17 13.83
N LEU A 247 2.31 11.48 12.73
CA LEU A 247 2.78 10.12 12.47
C LEU A 247 3.84 10.06 11.36
N ALA A 248 4.49 11.20 11.03
CA ALA A 248 5.64 11.19 10.13
C ALA A 248 6.73 10.25 10.69
N GLY A 249 7.30 9.40 9.84
CA GLY A 249 8.27 8.38 10.29
C GLY A 249 7.65 7.04 10.65
N ILE A 250 6.32 6.96 10.79
CA ILE A 250 5.65 5.75 11.28
C ILE A 250 5.17 4.89 10.12
N HIS A 251 5.53 3.62 10.15
CA HIS A 251 5.14 2.59 9.22
C HIS A 251 4.21 1.58 9.90
N VAL A 252 3.00 1.41 9.37
CA VAL A 252 1.98 0.55 9.99
C VAL A 252 1.39 -0.41 8.99
N LEU A 253 1.00 -1.58 9.48
CA LEU A 253 0.34 -2.59 8.67
C LEU A 253 -1.14 -2.68 9.04
N VAL A 254 -2.03 -2.65 8.05
CA VAL A 254 -3.48 -2.70 8.25
C VAL A 254 -4.14 -3.73 7.33
N PRO A 255 -5.30 -4.31 7.70
CA PRO A 255 -5.98 -5.23 6.80
C PRO A 255 -6.55 -4.47 5.61
N TYR A 256 -6.43 -5.05 4.41
CA TYR A 256 -7.06 -4.49 3.23
C TYR A 256 -8.58 -4.34 3.43
N SER A 257 -9.12 -3.19 3.01
CA SER A 257 -10.56 -2.99 2.96
C SER A 257 -10.93 -2.08 1.79
N LYS A 258 -12.05 -2.37 1.10
CA LYS A 258 -12.49 -1.59 -0.06
C LYS A 258 -12.71 -0.10 0.23
N ARG A 259 -13.08 0.26 1.46
CA ARG A 259 -13.34 1.65 1.86
C ARG A 259 -12.10 2.37 2.42
N GLN A 260 -11.03 1.65 2.74
CA GLN A 260 -9.73 2.16 3.21
C GLN A 260 -9.78 3.20 4.36
N ARG A 261 -10.87 3.28 5.14
CA ARG A 261 -11.05 4.35 6.15
C ARG A 261 -9.91 4.43 7.18
N LEU A 262 -9.42 3.27 7.63
CA LEU A 262 -8.31 3.21 8.59
C LEU A 262 -7.01 3.68 7.95
N PHE A 263 -6.70 3.19 6.75
CA PHE A 263 -5.54 3.60 5.94
C PHE A 263 -5.53 5.11 5.71
N ASN A 264 -6.63 5.68 5.18
CA ASN A 264 -6.70 7.11 4.88
C ASN A 264 -6.43 7.96 6.13
N CYS A 265 -7.00 7.60 7.29
CA CYS A 265 -6.76 8.35 8.52
C CYS A 265 -5.29 8.30 8.98
N LEU A 266 -4.57 7.22 8.72
CA LEU A 266 -3.15 7.08 9.08
C LEU A 266 -2.27 7.91 8.12
N GLU A 267 -2.51 7.81 6.81
CA GLU A 267 -1.80 8.57 5.77
C GLU A 267 -2.01 10.09 5.89
N ASP A 268 -3.24 10.52 6.20
CA ASP A 268 -3.57 11.92 6.45
C ASP A 268 -2.68 12.49 7.58
N LEU A 269 -2.44 11.67 8.61
CA LEU A 269 -1.57 11.97 9.76
C LEU A 269 -0.09 11.72 9.51
N GLY A 270 0.31 11.28 8.31
CA GLY A 270 1.70 11.17 7.87
C GLY A 270 2.37 9.82 8.06
N ALA A 271 1.64 8.81 8.55
CA ALA A 271 2.14 7.44 8.54
C ALA A 271 2.17 6.90 7.11
N THR A 272 3.04 5.93 6.84
CA THR A 272 2.86 5.02 5.70
C THR A 272 2.09 3.79 6.18
N ALA A 273 1.03 3.43 5.49
CA ALA A 273 0.20 2.27 5.83
C ALA A 273 0.18 1.22 4.71
N ASP A 274 0.78 0.05 4.93
CA ASP A 274 0.70 -1.06 3.98
C ASP A 274 -0.44 -2.03 4.32
N PHE A 275 -0.79 -2.87 3.35
CA PHE A 275 -1.87 -3.83 3.48
C PHE A 275 -1.37 -5.27 3.59
N TYR A 276 -1.98 -6.05 4.49
CA TYR A 276 -2.09 -7.50 4.32
C TYR A 276 -3.45 -7.88 3.76
N GLN A 277 -3.48 -8.96 3.00
CA GLN A 277 -4.70 -9.46 2.40
C GLN A 277 -5.61 -10.11 3.44
N ARG A 278 -6.91 -9.99 3.20
CA ARG A 278 -7.93 -10.67 4.01
C ARG A 278 -8.40 -11.92 3.32
N SER A 279 -8.95 -12.85 4.09
CA SER A 279 -9.63 -14.01 3.51
C SER A 279 -10.70 -13.57 2.52
N ILE A 280 -10.78 -14.28 1.39
CA ILE A 280 -11.84 -14.08 0.41
C ILE A 280 -13.08 -14.80 0.90
N VAL A 281 -14.21 -14.11 0.86
CA VAL A 281 -15.51 -14.74 1.12
C VAL A 281 -16.01 -15.32 -0.20
N GLU A 282 -16.20 -16.63 -0.22
CA GLU A 282 -16.82 -17.37 -1.33
C GLU A 282 -18.19 -17.87 -0.89
N SER A 283 -19.21 -17.65 -1.71
CA SER A 283 -20.53 -18.24 -1.46
C SER A 283 -20.46 -19.76 -1.60
N VAL A 284 -21.07 -20.48 -0.67
CA VAL A 284 -21.17 -21.95 -0.70
C VAL A 284 -22.53 -22.31 -1.31
N PRO A 285 -22.59 -23.21 -2.31
CA PRO A 285 -23.86 -23.70 -2.84
C PRO A 285 -24.67 -24.38 -1.73
N ALA A 286 -25.87 -23.85 -1.46
CA ALA A 286 -26.79 -24.39 -0.49
C ALA A 286 -28.20 -24.46 -1.07
N LYS A 287 -29.02 -25.36 -0.52
CA LYS A 287 -30.46 -25.40 -0.80
C LYS A 287 -31.21 -24.77 0.37
N LEU A 288 -32.20 -23.95 0.07
CA LEU A 288 -33.04 -23.37 1.10
C LEU A 288 -33.84 -24.49 1.79
N PRO A 289 -33.73 -24.65 3.12
CA PRO A 289 -34.51 -25.65 3.84
C PRO A 289 -36.00 -25.26 3.90
N ALA A 290 -36.84 -26.20 4.31
CA ALA A 290 -38.26 -25.94 4.53
C ALA A 290 -38.45 -25.03 5.75
N LEU A 291 -38.53 -23.72 5.50
CA LEU A 291 -38.50 -22.71 6.58
C LEU A 291 -39.62 -22.90 7.62
N ASP A 292 -40.76 -23.50 7.26
CA ASP A 292 -41.88 -23.80 8.17
C ASP A 292 -41.50 -24.75 9.32
N ALA A 293 -40.40 -25.51 9.18
CA ALA A 293 -39.88 -26.37 10.24
C ALA A 293 -39.23 -25.60 11.40
N TYR A 294 -38.96 -24.30 11.23
CA TYR A 294 -38.25 -23.47 12.20
C TYR A 294 -39.13 -22.30 12.65
N SER A 295 -39.21 -22.09 13.97
CA SER A 295 -39.90 -20.95 14.57
C SER A 295 -39.02 -19.70 14.59
N SER A 296 -37.70 -19.89 14.51
CA SER A 296 -36.72 -18.83 14.67
C SER A 296 -35.58 -18.99 13.67
N ILE A 297 -34.98 -17.88 13.27
CA ILE A 297 -33.80 -17.85 12.40
C ILE A 297 -32.73 -17.01 13.07
N LEU A 298 -31.56 -17.60 13.29
CA LEU A 298 -30.39 -16.94 13.85
C LEU A 298 -29.40 -16.59 12.74
N PHE A 299 -29.03 -15.32 12.66
CA PHE A 299 -27.94 -14.86 11.80
C PHE A 299 -26.67 -14.62 12.62
N ASP A 300 -25.63 -15.41 12.35
CA ASP A 300 -24.33 -15.28 12.99
C ASP A 300 -23.68 -13.92 12.70
N ASP A 301 -23.77 -13.49 11.44
CA ASP A 301 -23.31 -12.19 11.00
C ASP A 301 -24.16 -11.58 9.88
N TYR A 302 -23.85 -10.32 9.55
CA TYR A 302 -24.57 -9.59 8.50
C TYR A 302 -24.34 -10.19 7.10
N LEU A 303 -23.23 -10.89 6.90
CA LEU A 303 -22.95 -11.54 5.63
C LEU A 303 -23.82 -12.78 5.43
N ALA A 304 -24.00 -13.57 6.48
CA ALA A 304 -24.94 -14.70 6.50
C ALA A 304 -26.35 -14.26 6.10
N TYR A 305 -26.84 -13.14 6.67
CA TYR A 305 -28.11 -12.54 6.26
C TYR A 305 -28.13 -12.18 4.77
N LYS A 306 -27.09 -11.51 4.25
CA LYS A 306 -27.04 -11.13 2.83
C LYS A 306 -27.05 -12.34 1.89
N GLU A 307 -26.28 -13.38 2.18
CA GLU A 307 -26.28 -14.60 1.39
C GLU A 307 -27.61 -15.35 1.51
N PHE A 308 -28.26 -15.31 2.67
CA PHE A 308 -29.58 -15.90 2.86
C PHE A 308 -30.66 -15.23 2.02
N ILE A 309 -30.67 -13.90 1.95
CA ILE A 309 -31.59 -13.15 1.06
C ILE A 309 -31.35 -13.52 -0.41
N LYS A 310 -30.09 -13.69 -0.84
CA LYS A 310 -29.79 -14.17 -2.20
C LYS A 310 -30.35 -15.57 -2.42
N LEU A 311 -30.16 -16.49 -1.46
CA LEU A 311 -30.67 -17.86 -1.53
C LEU A 311 -32.20 -17.92 -1.56
N LEU A 312 -32.89 -17.11 -0.75
CA LEU A 312 -34.34 -16.93 -0.79
C LEU A 312 -34.80 -16.53 -2.19
N THR A 313 -34.20 -15.47 -2.73
CA THR A 313 -34.56 -14.90 -4.04
C THR A 313 -34.30 -15.90 -5.17
N ALA A 314 -33.16 -16.60 -5.15
CA ALA A 314 -32.85 -17.67 -6.09
C ALA A 314 -33.85 -18.83 -6.01
N SER A 315 -34.44 -19.04 -4.83
CA SER A 315 -35.49 -20.02 -4.56
C SER A 315 -36.91 -19.48 -4.79
N LYS A 316 -37.05 -18.32 -5.47
CA LYS A 316 -38.32 -17.63 -5.76
C LYS A 316 -39.16 -17.27 -4.52
N LYS A 317 -38.49 -17.06 -3.38
CA LYS A 317 -39.06 -16.55 -2.13
C LYS A 317 -38.44 -15.18 -1.82
N ASP A 318 -39.06 -14.46 -0.90
CA ASP A 318 -38.52 -13.21 -0.36
C ASP A 318 -38.70 -13.16 1.16
N ILE A 319 -38.45 -12.00 1.75
CA ILE A 319 -38.54 -11.78 3.20
C ILE A 319 -39.91 -12.11 3.79
N ARG A 320 -41.00 -12.13 3.01
CA ARG A 320 -42.33 -12.54 3.48
C ARG A 320 -42.37 -14.01 3.90
N ALA A 321 -41.45 -14.83 3.39
CA ALA A 321 -41.28 -16.22 3.83
C ALA A 321 -40.80 -16.34 5.30
N LEU A 322 -40.38 -15.23 5.91
CA LEU A 322 -39.97 -15.16 7.31
C LEU A 322 -41.12 -14.70 8.23
N ALA A 323 -42.30 -14.41 7.68
CA ALA A 323 -43.44 -13.98 8.47
C ALA A 323 -43.81 -15.04 9.53
N GLY A 324 -44.04 -14.58 10.77
CA GLY A 324 -44.33 -15.45 11.91
C GLY A 324 -43.11 -16.12 12.54
N LYS A 325 -41.89 -15.85 12.05
CA LYS A 325 -40.65 -16.36 12.64
C LYS A 325 -39.99 -15.29 13.50
N LYS A 326 -39.35 -15.70 14.59
CA LYS A 326 -38.47 -14.82 15.36
C LYS A 326 -37.13 -14.66 14.64
N ILE A 327 -36.62 -13.44 14.61
CA ILE A 327 -35.31 -13.12 14.05
C ILE A 327 -34.34 -12.91 15.19
N LEU A 328 -33.31 -13.74 15.23
CA LEU A 328 -32.26 -13.70 16.24
C LEU A 328 -30.95 -13.21 15.61
N ALA A 329 -30.16 -12.47 16.37
CA ALA A 329 -28.85 -11.98 15.94
C ALA A 329 -27.74 -12.48 16.87
N GLY A 330 -26.62 -12.90 16.29
CA GLY A 330 -25.48 -13.35 17.09
C GLY A 330 -24.81 -12.25 17.92
N ASN A 331 -25.01 -10.97 17.57
CA ASN A 331 -24.54 -9.84 18.37
C ASN A 331 -25.29 -8.53 18.05
N GLN A 332 -25.06 -7.50 18.87
CA GLN A 332 -25.70 -6.19 18.74
C GLN A 332 -25.39 -5.47 17.42
N SER A 333 -24.22 -5.71 16.83
CA SER A 333 -23.85 -5.11 15.54
C SER A 333 -24.71 -5.68 14.41
N VAL A 334 -24.92 -7.00 14.41
CA VAL A 334 -25.80 -7.69 13.44
C VAL A 334 -27.22 -7.14 13.55
N ALA A 335 -27.77 -7.05 14.77
CA ALA A 335 -29.10 -6.49 15.00
C ALA A 335 -29.27 -5.07 14.44
N LYS A 336 -28.28 -4.20 14.66
CA LYS A 336 -28.29 -2.84 14.08
C LYS A 336 -28.29 -2.87 12.55
N HIS A 337 -27.47 -3.71 11.92
CA HIS A 337 -27.42 -3.80 10.46
C HIS A 337 -28.72 -4.35 9.85
N LEU A 338 -29.31 -5.39 10.45
CA LEU A 338 -30.60 -5.94 10.02
C LEU A 338 -31.71 -4.87 10.09
N ALA A 339 -31.73 -4.06 11.14
CA ALA A 339 -32.69 -2.96 11.27
C ALA A 339 -32.58 -1.93 10.14
N THR A 340 -31.35 -1.64 9.64
CA THR A 340 -31.17 -0.76 8.46
C THR A 340 -31.77 -1.32 7.17
N GLN A 341 -32.00 -2.63 7.12
CA GLN A 341 -32.64 -3.33 6.00
C GLN A 341 -34.15 -3.53 6.22
N GLY A 342 -34.71 -2.97 7.29
CA GLY A 342 -36.12 -3.11 7.64
C GLY A 342 -36.48 -4.41 8.36
N LEU A 343 -35.50 -5.19 8.83
CA LEU A 343 -35.73 -6.41 9.62
C LEU A 343 -35.37 -6.16 11.08
N LEU A 344 -36.37 -6.10 11.96
CA LEU A 344 -36.15 -5.97 13.39
C LEU A 344 -35.78 -7.33 13.99
N VAL A 345 -34.86 -7.30 14.94
CA VAL A 345 -34.39 -8.49 15.66
C VAL A 345 -35.14 -8.60 16.97
N ASP A 346 -35.71 -9.77 17.24
CA ASP A 346 -36.44 -10.08 18.48
C ASP A 346 -35.48 -10.24 19.66
N GLU A 347 -34.33 -10.88 19.44
CA GLU A 347 -33.35 -11.16 20.49
C GLU A 347 -31.91 -11.19 19.96
N VAL A 348 -30.97 -10.68 20.76
CA VAL A 348 -29.53 -10.87 20.55
C VAL A 348 -29.08 -12.03 21.41
N VAL A 349 -28.64 -13.11 20.78
CA VAL A 349 -28.31 -14.37 21.47
C VAL A 349 -27.05 -14.18 22.31
N THR A 350 -27.13 -14.55 23.59
CA THR A 350 -26.01 -14.47 24.56
C THR A 350 -25.53 -15.84 25.04
N THR A 351 -26.27 -16.91 24.74
CA THR A 351 -25.98 -18.27 25.19
C THR A 351 -25.70 -19.21 24.01
N THR A 352 -24.84 -20.20 24.23
CA THR A 352 -24.40 -21.19 23.23
C THR A 352 -25.37 -22.35 23.04
N ASN A 353 -26.58 -22.31 23.60
CA ASN A 353 -27.51 -23.44 23.55
C ASN A 353 -28.99 -22.99 23.42
N PRO A 354 -29.42 -22.51 22.25
CA PRO A 354 -30.81 -22.12 22.02
C PRO A 354 -31.71 -23.32 21.66
N ALA A 355 -33.02 -23.08 21.55
CA ALA A 355 -34.05 -24.12 21.34
C ALA A 355 -33.85 -24.98 20.07
N ASP A 356 -34.42 -26.19 20.04
CA ASP A 356 -34.28 -27.17 18.94
C ASP A 356 -34.88 -26.71 17.58
N ASP A 357 -35.67 -25.64 17.55
CA ASP A 357 -36.42 -25.15 16.37
C ASP A 357 -35.85 -23.86 15.74
N VAL A 358 -34.54 -23.64 15.92
CA VAL A 358 -33.78 -22.51 15.36
C VAL A 358 -32.98 -22.95 14.14
N LEU A 359 -33.15 -22.25 13.02
CA LEU A 359 -32.24 -22.35 11.88
C LEU A 359 -31.07 -21.37 12.08
N GLU A 360 -29.88 -21.89 12.34
CA GLU A 360 -28.67 -21.07 12.35
C GLU A 360 -28.17 -20.88 10.91
N VAL A 361 -27.88 -19.63 10.56
CA VAL A 361 -27.39 -19.26 9.24
C VAL A 361 -26.05 -18.55 9.41
N GLY A 362 -25.01 -19.13 8.82
CA GLY A 362 -23.64 -18.70 9.07
C GLY A 362 -22.67 -19.03 7.95
N GLY A 363 -21.39 -18.96 8.32
CA GLY A 363 -20.26 -19.28 7.44
C GLY A 363 -20.03 -20.78 7.33
N GLN A 364 -18.77 -21.22 7.43
CA GLN A 364 -18.40 -22.63 7.26
C GLN A 364 -18.75 -23.50 8.47
N ASN A 365 -18.65 -22.95 9.68
CA ASN A 365 -18.87 -23.67 10.93
C ASN A 365 -19.95 -22.97 11.75
N SER A 366 -20.76 -23.76 12.46
CA SER A 366 -21.73 -23.28 13.43
C SER A 366 -21.02 -22.59 14.60
N SER A 367 -21.49 -21.41 14.96
CA SER A 367 -21.02 -20.62 16.10
C SER A 367 -21.68 -21.05 17.42
N TYR A 368 -22.86 -21.68 17.33
CA TYR A 368 -23.69 -22.04 18.49
C TYR A 368 -23.99 -23.54 18.60
N SER A 369 -23.30 -24.38 17.83
CA SER A 369 -23.45 -25.85 17.81
C SER A 369 -24.89 -26.34 17.62
N HIS A 370 -25.69 -25.64 16.82
CA HIS A 370 -27.06 -26.04 16.53
C HIS A 370 -27.14 -27.34 15.72
N LYS A 371 -28.22 -28.11 15.94
CA LYS A 371 -28.53 -29.31 15.13
C LYS A 371 -28.67 -29.01 13.64
N GLU A 372 -29.24 -27.85 13.30
CA GLU A 372 -29.57 -27.45 11.94
C GLU A 372 -28.83 -26.16 11.59
N PHE A 373 -27.78 -26.29 10.77
CA PHE A 373 -26.89 -25.20 10.37
C PHE A 373 -26.88 -25.04 8.85
N LEU A 374 -27.22 -23.85 8.39
CA LEU A 374 -27.18 -23.46 6.99
C LEU A 374 -25.89 -22.67 6.70
N SER A 375 -24.88 -23.39 6.20
CA SER A 375 -23.65 -22.80 5.70
C SER A 375 -23.87 -22.14 4.34
N LEU A 376 -23.63 -20.82 4.25
CA LEU A 376 -23.88 -20.06 3.02
C LEU A 376 -22.63 -19.46 2.40
N TYR A 377 -21.53 -19.42 3.15
CA TYR A 377 -20.26 -18.92 2.64
C TYR A 377 -19.10 -19.54 3.41
N GLN A 378 -17.93 -19.55 2.79
CA GLN A 378 -16.69 -19.92 3.42
C GLN A 378 -15.70 -18.77 3.28
N ARG A 379 -14.76 -18.69 4.22
CA ARG A 379 -13.62 -17.78 4.13
C ARG A 379 -12.44 -18.60 3.67
N LYS A 380 -12.00 -18.33 2.45
CA LYS A 380 -10.79 -18.91 1.89
C LYS A 380 -9.62 -18.05 2.31
N GLU A 381 -8.76 -18.61 3.15
CA GLU A 381 -7.53 -17.97 3.58
C GLU A 381 -6.64 -17.70 2.36
N GLN A 382 -5.97 -16.56 2.39
CA GLN A 382 -4.94 -16.24 1.43
C GLN A 382 -3.65 -16.90 1.90
N THR A 383 -3.06 -17.74 1.06
CA THR A 383 -1.81 -18.46 1.39
C THR A 383 -0.57 -17.80 0.80
N HIS A 384 -0.72 -16.61 0.21
CA HIS A 384 0.41 -15.84 -0.29
C HIS A 384 1.22 -15.32 0.90
N GLU A 385 2.51 -15.63 0.94
CA GLU A 385 3.43 -15.10 1.94
C GLU A 385 3.43 -13.57 1.90
N LEU A 386 3.50 -12.92 3.06
CA LEU A 386 3.63 -11.47 3.11
C LEU A 386 4.92 -11.04 2.42
N PRO A 387 4.87 -10.10 1.47
CA PRO A 387 6.01 -9.74 0.64
C PRO A 387 7.00 -8.80 1.34
N PHE A 388 6.89 -8.62 2.66
CA PHE A 388 7.64 -7.67 3.44
C PHE A 388 8.20 -8.28 4.73
N ASP A 389 9.30 -7.72 5.21
CA ASP A 389 9.89 -8.01 6.51
C ASP A 389 9.11 -7.25 7.60
N LEU A 390 8.68 -7.92 8.67
CA LEU A 390 7.90 -7.26 9.72
C LEU A 390 8.74 -6.29 10.56
N GLU A 391 10.08 -6.39 10.53
CA GLU A 391 10.97 -5.44 11.20
C GLU A 391 10.89 -4.03 10.60
N GLU A 392 10.42 -3.89 9.36
CA GLU A 392 10.21 -2.58 8.73
C GLU A 392 8.98 -1.84 9.30
N PHE A 393 8.14 -2.49 10.11
CA PHE A 393 6.90 -1.92 10.62
C PHE A 393 7.00 -1.55 12.10
N ASN A 394 6.51 -0.36 12.44
CA ASN A 394 6.37 0.04 13.83
C ASN A 394 5.20 -0.68 14.52
N ALA A 395 4.12 -0.97 13.76
CA ALA A 395 2.94 -1.61 14.31
C ALA A 395 2.06 -2.30 13.26
N VAL A 396 1.18 -3.16 13.74
CA VAL A 396 0.06 -3.74 12.98
C VAL A 396 -1.26 -3.46 13.69
N ILE A 397 -2.33 -3.21 12.94
CA ILE A 397 -3.66 -2.92 13.48
C ILE A 397 -4.65 -4.04 13.14
N PHE A 398 -5.36 -4.54 14.14
CA PHE A 398 -6.37 -5.59 14.01
C PHE A 398 -7.77 -5.10 14.44
N PRO A 399 -8.63 -4.75 13.46
CA PRO A 399 -10.02 -4.39 13.73
C PRO A 399 -10.91 -5.57 14.17
N SER A 400 -10.46 -6.81 13.97
CA SER A 400 -11.22 -8.02 14.28
C SER A 400 -10.32 -9.23 14.52
N THR A 401 -10.83 -10.26 15.19
CA THR A 401 -10.14 -11.56 15.30
C THR A 401 -9.92 -12.20 13.93
N ALA A 402 -10.85 -12.00 12.99
CA ALA A 402 -10.73 -12.51 11.63
C ALA A 402 -9.52 -11.92 10.90
N SER A 403 -9.32 -10.60 10.97
CA SER A 403 -8.15 -9.97 10.35
C SER A 403 -6.82 -10.42 10.97
N LEU A 404 -6.81 -10.75 12.28
CA LEU A 404 -5.60 -11.30 12.89
C LEU A 404 -5.31 -12.73 12.41
N ARG A 405 -6.34 -13.57 12.25
CA ARG A 405 -6.18 -14.90 11.65
C ARG A 405 -5.68 -14.81 10.21
N ASP A 406 -6.28 -13.94 9.41
CA ASP A 406 -5.85 -13.69 8.02
C ASP A 406 -4.36 -13.33 7.98
N PHE A 407 -3.93 -12.36 8.79
CA PHE A 407 -2.53 -11.97 8.89
C PHE A 407 -1.63 -13.14 9.28
N LYS A 408 -1.99 -13.89 10.33
CA LYS A 408 -1.18 -15.03 10.81
C LYS A 408 -1.04 -16.13 9.75
N SER A 409 -2.10 -16.38 8.97
CA SER A 409 -2.08 -17.42 7.91
C SER A 409 -1.09 -17.13 6.78
N THR A 410 -0.67 -15.86 6.64
CA THR A 410 0.26 -15.40 5.60
C THR A 410 1.72 -15.31 6.07
N LEU A 411 2.02 -15.66 7.33
CA LEU A 411 3.37 -15.53 7.88
C LEU A 411 4.20 -16.81 7.65
N ASN A 412 5.46 -16.62 7.29
CA ASN A 412 6.46 -17.67 7.33
C ASN A 412 7.07 -17.83 8.74
N GLU A 413 7.93 -18.84 8.94
CA GLU A 413 8.52 -19.15 10.25
C GLU A 413 9.33 -17.98 10.84
N GLU A 414 10.07 -17.24 10.01
CA GLU A 414 10.87 -16.09 10.43
C GLU A 414 9.98 -14.93 10.89
N GLN A 415 8.95 -14.60 10.12
CA GLN A 415 7.99 -13.54 10.45
C GLN A 415 7.18 -13.85 11.72
N VAL A 416 6.90 -15.13 12.01
CA VAL A 416 6.25 -15.52 13.27
C VAL A 416 7.11 -15.16 14.49
N GLU A 417 8.43 -15.28 14.39
CA GLU A 417 9.34 -14.90 15.47
C GLU A 417 9.38 -13.37 15.68
N GLN A 418 9.29 -12.60 14.59
CA GLN A 418 9.27 -11.12 14.61
C GLN A 418 8.03 -10.52 15.31
N LEU A 419 6.94 -11.28 15.45
CA LEU A 419 5.73 -10.80 16.17
C LEU A 419 5.98 -10.39 17.62
N LYS A 420 7.06 -10.90 18.21
CA LYS A 420 7.45 -10.59 19.60
C LYS A 420 7.83 -9.13 19.77
N ASP A 421 8.36 -8.50 18.72
CA ASP A 421 8.86 -7.13 18.74
C ASP A 421 7.89 -6.15 18.07
N LEU A 422 6.95 -6.65 17.26
CA LEU A 422 5.93 -5.86 16.60
C LEU A 422 4.81 -5.42 17.57
N THR A 423 4.47 -4.12 17.54
CA THR A 423 3.35 -3.59 18.33
C THR A 423 2.01 -3.91 17.65
N ALA A 424 1.07 -4.53 18.36
CA ALA A 424 -0.28 -4.81 17.85
C ALA A 424 -1.33 -3.88 18.48
N PHE A 425 -2.01 -3.06 17.67
CA PHE A 425 -3.20 -2.32 18.09
C PHE A 425 -4.44 -3.15 17.80
N VAL A 426 -5.25 -3.43 18.82
CA VAL A 426 -6.42 -4.33 18.70
C VAL A 426 -7.70 -3.61 19.10
N MET A 427 -8.80 -3.82 18.38
CA MET A 427 -10.08 -3.17 18.62
C MET A 427 -11.00 -3.98 19.55
N GLY A 428 -10.62 -4.13 20.82
CA GLY A 428 -11.42 -4.79 21.85
C GLY A 428 -10.76 -6.00 22.52
N GLN A 429 -11.31 -6.40 23.67
CA GLN A 429 -10.69 -7.38 24.57
C GLN A 429 -10.53 -8.78 23.97
N SER A 430 -11.52 -9.27 23.23
CA SER A 430 -11.43 -10.61 22.62
C SER A 430 -10.28 -10.73 21.60
N ILE A 431 -9.95 -9.63 20.91
CA ILE A 431 -8.84 -9.58 19.96
C ILE A 431 -7.51 -9.46 20.72
N TYR A 432 -7.49 -8.71 21.83
CA TYR A 432 -6.34 -8.60 22.72
C TYR A 432 -5.90 -9.96 23.26
N ASP A 433 -6.86 -10.73 23.80
CA ASP A 433 -6.57 -12.06 24.35
C ASP A 433 -6.05 -12.98 23.24
N PHE A 434 -6.66 -12.93 22.06
CA PHE A 434 -6.22 -13.71 20.90
C PHE A 434 -4.82 -13.31 20.41
N ALA A 435 -4.50 -12.02 20.32
CA ALA A 435 -3.19 -11.54 19.90
C ALA A 435 -2.09 -12.01 20.87
N THR A 436 -2.33 -11.87 22.17
CA THR A 436 -1.39 -12.27 23.23
C THR A 436 -1.11 -13.78 23.19
N GLN A 437 -2.14 -14.60 22.97
CA GLN A 437 -1.98 -16.05 22.82
C GLN A 437 -1.24 -16.45 21.53
N ASN A 438 -1.15 -15.56 20.56
CA ASN A 438 -0.59 -15.83 19.23
C ASN A 438 0.74 -15.10 18.97
N GLY A 439 1.53 -14.86 20.01
CA GLY A 439 2.95 -14.50 19.90
C GLY A 439 3.28 -13.01 20.03
N PHE A 440 2.28 -12.13 20.02
CA PHE A 440 2.52 -10.70 20.27
C PHE A 440 2.83 -10.43 21.74
N LYS A 441 3.96 -9.77 22.02
CA LYS A 441 4.31 -9.35 23.39
C LYS A 441 3.81 -7.95 23.72
N LYS A 442 3.70 -7.05 22.73
CA LYS A 442 3.23 -5.67 22.92
C LYS A 442 1.88 -5.48 22.23
N VAL A 443 0.80 -5.65 22.99
CA VAL A 443 -0.58 -5.49 22.51
C VAL A 443 -1.23 -4.29 23.18
N ILE A 444 -1.85 -3.41 22.38
CA ILE A 444 -2.50 -2.18 22.84
C ILE A 444 -3.99 -2.28 22.55
N ASN A 445 -4.79 -2.40 23.61
CA ASN A 445 -6.25 -2.48 23.50
C ASN A 445 -6.87 -1.11 23.24
N CYS A 446 -7.57 -0.99 22.12
CA CYS A 446 -8.27 0.20 21.68
C CYS A 446 -9.78 0.01 21.84
N GLN A 447 -10.51 1.10 22.01
CA GLN A 447 -11.96 1.07 21.84
C GLN A 447 -12.30 0.61 20.41
N PRO A 448 -13.40 -0.15 20.20
CA PRO A 448 -13.69 -0.83 18.94
C PRO A 448 -14.24 0.11 17.85
N ASN A 449 -13.50 1.18 17.55
CA ASN A 449 -13.80 2.13 16.50
C ASN A 449 -12.51 2.78 15.97
N ILE A 450 -12.51 3.11 14.68
CA ILE A 450 -11.34 3.66 13.98
C ILE A 450 -10.82 4.93 14.66
N LYS A 451 -11.70 5.87 15.05
CA LYS A 451 -11.29 7.15 15.61
C LYS A 451 -10.46 6.98 16.89
N ALA A 452 -10.94 6.15 17.82
CA ALA A 452 -10.22 5.89 19.07
C ALA A 452 -8.91 5.14 18.84
N THR A 453 -8.87 4.20 17.90
CA THR A 453 -7.62 3.52 17.53
C THR A 453 -6.60 4.49 16.97
N ILE A 454 -7.00 5.43 16.10
CA ILE A 454 -6.09 6.44 15.54
C ILE A 454 -5.51 7.34 16.64
N GLU A 455 -6.33 7.81 17.58
CA GLU A 455 -5.83 8.61 18.71
C GLU A 455 -4.84 7.80 19.56
N LYS A 456 -5.14 6.52 19.81
CA LYS A 456 -4.21 5.64 20.54
C LYS A 456 -2.89 5.42 19.79
N VAL A 457 -2.95 5.26 18.46
CA VAL A 457 -1.74 5.15 17.62
C VAL A 457 -0.90 6.43 17.73
N LYS A 458 -1.52 7.61 17.69
CA LYS A 458 -0.81 8.88 17.91
C LYS A 458 -0.18 8.96 19.29
N GLU A 459 -0.92 8.65 20.35
CA GLU A 459 -0.39 8.68 21.71
C GLU A 459 0.84 7.78 21.91
N GLU A 460 0.87 6.63 21.24
CA GLU A 460 1.87 5.60 21.47
C GLU A 460 3.05 5.66 20.50
N LEU A 461 2.85 6.19 19.29
CA LEU A 461 3.85 6.18 18.21
C LEU A 461 4.24 7.57 17.69
N ALA A 462 3.51 8.64 17.99
CA ALA A 462 3.92 9.97 17.51
C ALA A 462 5.29 10.33 18.09
N SER A 463 6.13 10.94 17.25
CA SER A 463 7.37 11.55 17.73
C SER A 463 7.04 12.84 18.49
N GLU A 464 7.69 13.06 19.65
CA GLU A 464 7.58 14.31 20.42
C GLU A 464 8.05 15.54 19.63
#